data_AF-A0A1G2ZSA8-F1
#
_entry.id   AF-A0A1G2ZSA8-F1
#
_cell.length_a   1.000
_cell.length_b   1.000
_cell.length_c   1.000
_cell.angle_alpha   90.00
_cell.angle_beta   90.00
_cell.angle_gamma   90.00
#
_symmetry.space_group_name_H-M   'P 1'
#
loop_
_entity.id
_entity.type
_entity.pdbx_description
1 polymer ?
#
loop_
_entity_poly.entity_id
_entity_poly.type
_entity_poly.pdbx_seq_one_letter_code
_entity_poly.pdbx_strand_id
1 'polypeptide(L)'
;MDVLVSLPVHGRELSAACKLLLELLSDVYAVVLREHPLPPLYQTNMRYQPEPRAITGEGPEDWTDPWTAYERGWIDCDDAVLWRLAELKAQGIAATAQVLRQTNPETGRFHCRVRLPSGHVEDPALLFVQRKGT
;
A
#
# COMPACT_ATOMS: atom_id res chain seq x y z
N MET A 1 -14.39 -5.26 -13.45
CA MET A 1 -13.69 -5.10 -14.75
C MET A 1 -12.29 -4.69 -14.39
N ASP A 2 -11.31 -5.50 -14.76
CA ASP A 2 -9.93 -5.22 -14.41
C ASP A 2 -9.29 -4.42 -15.54
N VAL A 3 -8.57 -3.37 -15.19
CA VAL A 3 -7.91 -2.48 -16.14
C VAL A 3 -6.41 -2.59 -15.94
N LEU A 4 -5.72 -3.09 -16.95
CA LEU A 4 -4.26 -3.08 -16.96
C LEU A 4 -3.77 -1.70 -17.39
N VAL A 5 -3.04 -1.02 -16.50
CA VAL A 5 -2.41 0.28 -16.77
C VAL A 5 -0.90 0.08 -16.95
N SER A 6 -0.36 0.53 -18.08
CA SER A 6 1.09 0.55 -18.31
C SER A 6 1.65 1.95 -18.05
N LEU A 7 2.63 2.04 -17.16
CA LEU A 7 3.32 3.29 -16.82
C LEU A 7 4.72 3.27 -17.47
N PRO A 8 4.95 3.95 -18.62
CA PRO A 8 6.24 3.92 -19.33
C PRO A 8 7.26 4.88 -18.69
N VAL A 9 7.41 4.80 -17.36
CA VAL A 9 8.29 5.64 -16.55
C VAL A 9 9.20 4.76 -15.69
N HIS A 10 10.34 5.32 -15.29
CA HIS A 10 11.38 4.58 -14.57
C HIS A 10 11.81 5.36 -13.32
N GLY A 11 12.58 4.73 -12.44
CA GLY A 11 13.28 5.41 -11.35
C GLY A 11 12.40 6.34 -10.52
N ARG A 12 12.73 7.63 -10.50
CA ARG A 12 12.06 8.64 -9.67
C ARG A 12 10.67 8.98 -10.19
N GLU A 13 10.49 9.01 -11.51
CA GLU A 13 9.23 9.28 -12.18
C GLU A 13 8.22 8.18 -11.86
N LEU A 14 8.66 6.92 -11.84
CA LEU A 14 7.83 5.80 -11.41
C LEU A 14 7.40 5.92 -9.95
N SER A 15 8.32 6.26 -9.03
CA SER A 15 7.94 6.53 -7.62
C SER A 15 6.90 7.65 -7.49
N ALA A 16 7.05 8.73 -8.26
CA ALA A 16 6.11 9.84 -8.23
C ALA A 16 4.73 9.43 -8.78
N ALA A 17 4.68 8.68 -9.88
CA ALA A 17 3.45 8.13 -10.43
C ALA A 17 2.76 7.21 -9.42
N CYS A 18 3.50 6.28 -8.81
CA CYS A 18 2.94 5.37 -7.81
C CYS A 18 2.40 6.13 -6.59
N LYS A 19 3.12 7.16 -6.10
CA LYS A 19 2.64 8.02 -5.00
C LYS A 19 1.28 8.63 -5.32
N LEU A 20 1.14 9.23 -6.51
CA LEU A 20 -0.10 9.91 -6.91
C LEU A 20 -1.26 8.92 -7.03
N LEU A 21 -1.01 7.75 -7.62
CA LEU A 21 -2.02 6.71 -7.75
C LEU A 21 -2.46 6.16 -6.39
N LEU A 22 -1.51 5.88 -5.47
CA LEU A 22 -1.83 5.43 -4.12
C LEU A 22 -2.68 6.46 -3.38
N GLU A 23 -2.31 7.74 -3.46
CA GLU A 23 -3.06 8.81 -2.81
C GLU A 23 -4.48 8.92 -3.37
N LEU A 24 -4.62 8.91 -4.69
CA LEU A 24 -5.93 8.99 -5.36
C LEU A 24 -6.83 7.81 -5.02
N LEU A 25 -6.32 6.58 -5.11
CA LEU A 25 -7.09 5.38 -4.77
C LEU A 25 -7.50 5.39 -3.31
N SER A 26 -6.60 5.82 -2.42
CA SER A 26 -6.90 5.96 -0.99
C SER A 26 -8.00 7.00 -0.72
N ASP A 27 -8.09 8.07 -1.52
CA ASP A 27 -9.20 9.03 -1.41
C ASP A 27 -10.54 8.38 -1.78
N VAL A 28 -10.58 7.59 -2.85
CA VAL A 28 -11.76 6.83 -3.25
C VAL A 28 -12.18 5.86 -2.15
N TYR A 29 -11.24 5.04 -1.66
CA TYR A 29 -11.53 4.07 -0.61
C TYR A 29 -11.86 4.70 0.74
N ALA A 30 -11.38 5.91 1.03
CA ALA A 30 -11.79 6.65 2.23
C ALA A 30 -13.26 7.08 2.19
N VAL A 31 -13.83 7.32 1.00
CA VAL A 31 -15.29 7.52 0.87
C VAL A 31 -16.01 6.23 1.21
N VAL A 32 -15.58 5.12 0.59
CA VAL A 32 -16.25 3.82 0.74
C VAL A 32 -16.11 3.26 2.17
N LEU A 33 -14.96 3.42 2.84
CA LEU A 33 -14.75 3.00 4.23
C LEU A 33 -15.66 3.71 5.24
N ARG A 34 -16.11 4.94 4.94
CA ARG A 34 -17.09 5.64 5.79
C ARG A 34 -18.48 5.00 5.72
N GLU A 35 -18.81 4.35 4.61
CA GLU A 35 -20.09 3.67 4.39
C GLU A 35 -20.03 2.19 4.74
N HIS A 36 -18.88 1.55 4.46
CA HIS A 36 -18.62 0.12 4.63
C HIS A 36 -17.33 -0.10 5.43
N PRO A 37 -17.37 0.12 6.75
CA PRO A 37 -16.17 0.07 7.57
C PRO A 37 -15.61 -1.36 7.68
N LEU A 38 -14.28 -1.45 7.67
CA LEU A 38 -13.52 -2.64 8.05
C LEU A 38 -12.94 -2.45 9.47
N PRO A 39 -12.54 -3.54 10.16
CA PRO A 39 -11.72 -3.41 11.35
C PRO A 39 -10.44 -2.61 11.03
N PRO A 40 -9.95 -1.76 11.95
CA PRO A 40 -8.72 -1.01 11.72
C PRO A 40 -7.56 -1.95 11.34
N LEU A 41 -6.79 -1.61 10.31
CA LEU A 41 -5.73 -2.43 9.74
C LEU A 41 -4.83 -2.99 10.84
N TYR A 42 -4.34 -2.13 11.73
CA TYR A 42 -3.43 -2.55 12.80
C TYR A 42 -4.07 -3.43 13.88
N GLN A 43 -5.40 -3.56 13.91
CA GLN A 43 -6.14 -4.47 14.79
C GLN A 43 -6.49 -5.79 14.09
N THR A 44 -6.17 -5.94 12.80
CA THR A 44 -6.37 -7.18 12.05
C THR A 44 -5.24 -8.19 12.30
N ASN A 45 -5.49 -9.44 11.91
CA ASN A 45 -4.51 -10.54 11.88
C ASN A 45 -3.97 -10.79 10.47
N MET A 46 -3.91 -9.74 9.64
CA MET A 46 -3.42 -9.84 8.27
C MET A 46 -1.98 -10.38 8.23
N ARG A 47 -1.68 -11.21 7.23
CA ARG A 47 -0.33 -11.74 7.02
C ARG A 47 0.38 -10.92 5.94
N TYR A 48 1.64 -10.55 6.19
CA TYR A 48 2.47 -10.05 5.12
C TYR A 48 2.84 -11.17 4.13
N GLN A 49 2.58 -10.95 2.85
CA GLN A 49 2.94 -11.86 1.76
C GLN A 49 3.33 -11.02 0.53
N PRO A 50 4.58 -11.07 0.06
CA PRO A 50 4.96 -10.42 -1.18
C PRO A 50 4.24 -11.07 -2.37
N GLU A 51 3.85 -10.26 -3.35
CA GLU A 51 3.24 -10.75 -4.58
C GLU A 51 4.21 -11.60 -5.41
N PRO A 52 3.71 -12.51 -6.27
CA PRO A 52 4.57 -13.29 -7.17
C PRO A 52 5.51 -12.43 -8.02
N ARG A 53 5.08 -11.23 -8.44
CA ARG A 53 5.93 -10.26 -9.15
C ARG A 53 7.10 -9.78 -8.30
N ALA A 54 6.88 -9.51 -7.01
CA ALA A 54 7.96 -9.14 -6.09
C ALA A 54 8.99 -10.27 -5.88
N ILE A 55 8.64 -11.52 -6.22
CA ILE A 55 9.52 -12.69 -6.10
C ILE A 55 10.21 -13.02 -7.43
N THR A 56 9.45 -13.06 -8.52
CA THR A 56 9.87 -13.55 -9.85
C THR A 56 10.30 -12.44 -10.80
N GLY A 57 9.83 -11.21 -10.58
CA GLY A 57 9.97 -10.09 -11.52
C GLY A 57 8.99 -10.13 -12.70
N GLU A 58 8.11 -11.14 -12.77
CA GLU A 58 7.16 -11.37 -13.88
C GLU A 58 5.70 -11.11 -13.45
N GLY A 59 4.83 -10.80 -14.41
CA GLY A 59 3.41 -10.46 -14.18
C GLY A 59 3.18 -8.97 -13.91
N PRO A 60 1.92 -8.49 -13.80
CA PRO A 60 1.60 -7.12 -13.36
C PRO A 60 1.81 -6.94 -11.84
N GLU A 61 1.89 -5.69 -11.39
CA GLU A 61 1.78 -5.35 -9.96
C GLU A 61 0.30 -5.13 -9.65
N ASP A 62 -0.25 -5.81 -8.64
CA ASP A 62 -1.68 -5.80 -8.37
C ASP A 62 -1.99 -5.08 -7.06
N TRP A 63 -2.46 -3.84 -7.15
CA TRP A 63 -2.84 -3.09 -5.95
C TRP A 63 -4.24 -3.45 -5.49
N THR A 64 -4.35 -4.10 -4.34
CA THR A 64 -5.60 -4.67 -3.88
C THR A 64 -6.37 -3.68 -3.00
N ASP A 65 -7.69 -3.60 -3.17
CA ASP A 65 -8.54 -2.78 -2.30
C ASP A 65 -8.63 -3.36 -0.87
N PRO A 66 -8.99 -2.54 0.13
CA PRO A 66 -9.02 -2.98 1.53
C PRO A 66 -9.94 -4.19 1.81
N TRP A 67 -11.07 -4.32 1.11
CA TRP A 67 -12.05 -5.39 1.35
C TRP A 67 -11.56 -6.70 0.78
N THR A 68 -11.06 -6.70 -0.45
CA THR A 68 -10.44 -7.88 -1.07
C THR A 68 -9.21 -8.33 -0.27
N ALA A 69 -8.40 -7.38 0.19
CA ALA A 69 -7.28 -7.68 1.09
C ALA A 69 -7.78 -8.35 2.38
N TYR A 70 -8.76 -7.76 3.06
CA TYR A 70 -9.32 -8.34 4.29
C TYR A 70 -9.87 -9.75 4.09
N GLU A 71 -10.60 -9.99 3.00
CA GLU A 71 -11.16 -11.30 2.67
C GLU A 71 -10.08 -12.36 2.40
N ARG A 72 -9.01 -12.01 1.65
CA ARG A 72 -7.91 -12.95 1.36
C ARG A 72 -6.98 -13.19 2.56
N GLY A 73 -7.00 -12.33 3.58
CA GLY A 73 -6.23 -12.51 4.81
C GLY A 73 -4.72 -12.25 4.69
N TRP A 74 -4.27 -11.67 3.57
CA TRP A 74 -2.89 -11.23 3.39
C TRP A 74 -2.79 -9.90 2.62
N ILE A 75 -1.68 -9.20 2.84
CA ILE A 75 -1.32 -7.92 2.21
C ILE A 75 0.18 -7.89 1.90
N ASP A 76 0.56 -7.06 0.96
CA ASP A 76 1.94 -6.71 0.68
C ASP A 76 2.24 -5.23 1.08
N CYS A 77 3.21 -4.56 0.44
CA CYS A 77 3.58 -3.21 0.82
C CYS A 77 2.62 -2.11 0.35
N ASP A 78 2.07 -2.21 -0.86
CA ASP A 78 1.19 -1.17 -1.39
C ASP A 78 -0.24 -1.34 -0.88
N ASP A 79 -0.75 -2.56 -0.76
CA ASP A 79 -2.04 -2.85 -0.13
C ASP A 79 -2.13 -2.23 1.27
N ALA A 80 -1.08 -2.43 2.08
CA ALA A 80 -1.05 -2.00 3.48
C ALA A 80 -1.05 -0.47 3.59
N VAL A 81 -0.35 0.22 2.68
CA VAL A 81 -0.34 1.68 2.60
C VAL A 81 -1.67 2.22 2.09
N LEU A 82 -2.24 1.59 1.07
CA LEU A 82 -3.50 1.99 0.46
C LEU A 82 -4.65 1.87 1.46
N TRP A 83 -4.74 0.75 2.20
CA TRP A 83 -5.70 0.61 3.28
C TRP A 83 -5.44 1.64 4.38
N ARG A 84 -4.21 1.74 4.88
CA ARG A 84 -3.91 2.66 6.00
C ARG A 84 -4.19 4.12 5.67
N LEU A 85 -3.85 4.57 4.46
CA LEU A 85 -4.16 5.91 4.00
C LEU A 85 -5.67 6.13 3.92
N ALA A 86 -6.42 5.17 3.40
CA ALA A 86 -7.87 5.26 3.31
C ALA A 86 -8.53 5.40 4.70
N GLU A 87 -8.05 4.69 5.73
CA GLU A 87 -8.53 4.85 7.11
C GLU A 87 -8.28 6.25 7.67
N LEU A 88 -7.04 6.74 7.50
CA LEU A 88 -6.64 8.05 7.99
C LEU A 88 -7.46 9.15 7.30
N LYS A 89 -7.61 9.06 5.99
CA LYS A 89 -8.41 10.00 5.19
C LYS A 89 -9.89 9.94 5.54
N ALA A 90 -10.44 8.76 5.82
CA ALA A 90 -11.82 8.59 6.29
C ALA A 90 -12.05 9.29 7.64
N GLN A 91 -11.01 9.41 8.47
CA GLN A 91 -11.00 10.13 9.75
C GLN A 91 -10.69 11.63 9.60
N GLY A 92 -10.53 12.15 8.38
CA GLY A 92 -10.16 13.54 8.11
C GLY A 92 -8.68 13.86 8.32
N ILE A 93 -7.81 12.85 8.43
CA ILE A 93 -6.37 13.03 8.59
C ILE A 93 -5.72 13.10 7.20
N ALA A 94 -5.05 14.21 6.91
CA ALA A 94 -4.37 14.47 5.63
C ALA A 94 -3.02 13.74 5.50
N ALA A 95 -3.04 12.42 5.62
CA ALA A 95 -1.86 11.57 5.42
C ALA A 95 -1.51 11.40 3.93
N THR A 96 -0.24 11.16 3.64
CA THR A 96 0.31 11.06 2.27
C THR A 96 1.11 9.77 2.09
N ALA A 97 1.22 9.30 0.85
CA ALA A 97 2.05 8.16 0.53
C ALA A 97 3.53 8.60 0.40
N GLN A 98 4.43 7.73 0.85
CA GLN A 98 5.86 7.85 0.58
C GLN A 98 6.32 6.59 -0.17
N VAL A 99 6.71 6.75 -1.43
CA VAL A 99 7.27 5.67 -2.27
C VAL A 99 8.78 5.84 -2.34
N LEU A 100 9.51 4.84 -1.87
CA LEU A 100 10.97 4.83 -1.81
C LEU A 100 11.51 3.79 -2.78
N ARG A 101 12.54 4.14 -3.55
CA ARG A 101 13.33 3.15 -4.26
C ARG A 101 14.38 2.58 -3.31
N GLN A 102 14.40 1.26 -3.12
CA GLN A 102 15.42 0.62 -2.31
C GLN A 102 16.80 0.78 -2.96
N THR A 103 17.81 1.02 -2.13
CA THR A 103 19.16 1.38 -2.56
C THR A 103 19.93 0.23 -3.21
N ASN A 104 19.48 -1.02 -3.04
CA ASN A 104 20.09 -2.16 -3.73
C ASN A 104 19.77 -2.10 -5.24
N PRO A 105 20.77 -1.80 -6.11
CA PRO A 105 20.56 -1.66 -7.55
C PRO A 105 20.17 -2.97 -8.24
N GLU A 106 20.54 -4.12 -7.67
CA GLU A 106 20.28 -5.45 -8.25
C GLU A 106 18.82 -5.88 -8.08
N THR A 107 18.14 -5.40 -7.03
CA THR A 107 16.72 -5.70 -6.81
C THR A 107 15.79 -4.60 -7.30
N GLY A 108 16.23 -3.33 -7.31
CA GLY A 108 15.47 -2.20 -7.87
C GLY A 108 14.06 -1.98 -7.29
N ARG A 109 13.74 -2.60 -6.14
CA ARG A 109 12.38 -2.66 -5.60
C ARG A 109 11.93 -1.32 -5.05
N PHE A 110 10.63 -1.06 -5.16
CA PHE A 110 9.99 0.06 -4.50
C PHE A 110 9.41 -0.41 -3.16
N HIS A 111 9.30 0.51 -2.20
CA HIS A 111 8.68 0.28 -0.90
C HIS A 111 7.79 1.46 -0.55
N CYS A 112 6.60 1.17 -0.05
CA CYS A 112 5.59 2.18 0.25
C CYS A 112 5.46 2.37 1.77
N ARG A 113 5.24 3.62 2.19
CA ARG A 113 5.01 4.02 3.59
C ARG A 113 3.93 5.10 3.68
N VAL A 114 3.43 5.33 4.89
CA VAL A 114 2.49 6.41 5.19
C VAL A 114 3.21 7.54 5.91
N ARG A 115 3.01 8.78 5.49
CA ARG A 115 3.48 9.99 6.16
C ARG A 115 2.32 10.78 6.73
N LEU A 116 2.31 10.94 8.05
CA LEU A 116 1.32 11.74 8.77
C LEU A 116 1.61 13.25 8.64
N PRO A 117 0.60 14.12 8.88
CA PRO A 117 0.79 15.58 8.89
C PRO A 117 1.86 16.07 9.87
N SER A 118 2.07 15.35 10.96
CA SER A 118 3.13 15.64 11.94
C SER A 118 4.55 15.38 11.42
N GLY A 119 4.68 14.76 10.24
CA GLY A 119 5.95 14.29 9.69
C GLY A 119 6.33 12.87 10.13
N HIS A 120 5.62 12.28 11.10
CA HIS A 120 5.80 10.88 11.49
C HIS A 120 5.54 9.95 10.30
N VAL A 121 6.31 8.86 10.23
CA VAL A 121 6.22 7.87 9.17
C VAL A 121 5.81 6.53 9.77
N GLU A 122 4.72 5.97 9.27
CA GLU A 122 4.30 4.60 9.54
C GLU A 122 4.78 3.70 8.41
N ASP A 123 5.25 2.49 8.75
CA ASP A 123 5.59 1.43 7.79
C ASP A 123 4.66 0.22 8.04
N PRO A 124 3.44 0.23 7.47
CA PRO A 124 2.44 -0.80 7.73
C PRO A 124 2.95 -2.21 7.40
N ALA A 125 3.64 -2.36 6.27
CA ALA A 125 4.21 -3.62 5.84
C ALA A 125 5.18 -4.21 6.88
N LEU A 126 6.09 -3.38 7.39
CA LEU A 126 7.06 -3.80 8.41
C LEU A 126 6.38 -4.30 9.68
N LEU A 127 5.29 -3.66 10.11
CA LEU A 127 4.52 -4.10 11.29
C LEU A 127 4.00 -5.53 11.12
N PHE A 128 3.50 -5.90 9.95
CA PHE A 128 2.99 -7.25 9.68
C PHE A 128 4.09 -8.29 9.41
N VAL A 129 5.24 -7.87 8.89
CA VAL A 129 6.43 -8.74 8.80
C VAL A 129 6.92 -9.12 10.20
N GLN A 130 7.01 -8.16 11.13
CA GLN A 130 7.50 -8.40 12.49
C GLN A 130 6.60 -9.31 13.32
N ARG A 131 5.28 -9.32 13.06
CA ARG A 131 4.31 -10.22 13.71
C ARG A 131 4.49 -11.70 13.38
N LYS A 132 5.22 -12.07 12.31
CA LYS A 132 5.57 -13.47 12.00
C LYS A 132 6.61 -14.08 12.96
N GLY A 133 7.20 -13.28 13.86
CA GLY A 133 8.31 -13.69 14.75
C GLY A 133 7.93 -14.02 16.20
N THR A 134 6.64 -14.10 16.54
CA THR A 134 6.14 -14.48 17.88
C THR A 134 5.28 -15.73 17.82
#